data_AF-A0A2A9N608-F1
#
_entry.id   AF-A0A2A9N608-F1
#
_cell.length_a   1.000
_cell.length_b   1.000
_cell.length_c   1.000
_cell.angle_alpha   90.00
_cell.angle_beta   90.00
_cell.angle_gamma   90.00
#
_symmetry.space_group_name_H-M   'P 1'
#
loop_
_entity.id
_entity.type
_entity.pdbx_description
1 polymer ?
#
loop_
_entity_poly.entity_id
_entity_poly.type
_entity_poly.pdbx_seq_one_letter_code
_entity_poly.pdbx_strand_id
1 'polypeptide(L)'
;MNLFCILLALVFAVGAFAQDSYINYPFDGFSIRRGRTVDVQVARPTPFENVIELVIVIAILSCPDGNCVDPDEELGKVLYIGKFRPRTFGDPSMPYQNFT
;
A
#
# COMPACT_ATOMS: atom_id res chain seq x y z
N MET A 1 6.84 23.08 30.66
CA MET A 1 6.02 22.54 29.56
C MET A 1 4.66 22.22 30.14
N ASN A 2 3.60 22.94 29.76
CA ASN A 2 2.29 22.85 30.43
C ASN A 2 1.60 21.52 30.10
N LEU A 3 0.98 20.87 31.09
CA LEU A 3 0.25 19.58 30.94
C LEU A 3 -0.81 19.63 29.83
N PHE A 4 -1.44 20.79 29.64
CA PHE A 4 -2.40 21.05 28.57
C PHE A 4 -1.82 20.86 27.16
N CYS A 5 -0.58 21.30 26.93
CA CYS A 5 0.08 21.14 25.63
C CYS A 5 0.42 19.67 25.34
N ILE A 6 0.73 18.88 26.39
CA ILE A 6 1.02 17.45 26.27
C ILE A 6 -0.24 16.69 25.87
N LEU A 7 -1.37 16.97 26.53
CA LEU A 7 -2.67 16.38 26.19
C LEU A 7 -3.12 16.72 24.77
N LEU A 8 -2.93 17.97 24.34
CA LEU A 8 -3.28 18.39 22.98
C LEU A 8 -2.43 17.67 21.92
N ALA A 9 -1.11 17.57 22.14
CA ALA A 9 -0.21 16.87 21.23
C ALA A 9 -0.53 15.37 21.11
N LEU A 10 -0.93 14.73 22.22
CA LEU A 10 -1.33 13.32 22.24
C LEU A 10 -2.58 13.07 21.40
N VAL A 11 -3.59 13.96 21.46
CA VAL A 11 -4.83 13.83 20.66
C VAL A 11 -4.54 13.98 19.15
N PHE A 12 -3.68 14.91 18.76
CA PHE A 12 -3.28 15.06 17.35
C PHE A 12 -2.44 13.89 16.84
N ALA A 13 -1.62 13.27 17.70
CA ALA A 13 -0.82 12.10 17.33
C ALA A 13 -1.67 10.85 17.02
N VAL A 14 -2.88 10.72 17.60
CA VAL A 14 -3.78 9.58 17.31
C VAL A 14 -4.53 9.75 15.96
N GLY A 15 -4.69 10.97 15.46
CA GLY A 15 -5.42 11.24 14.22
C GLY A 15 -4.65 10.93 12.92
N ALA A 16 -3.36 10.58 13.03
CA ALA A 16 -2.47 10.39 11.88
C ALA A 16 -2.39 8.93 11.38
N PHE A 17 -3.38 8.07 11.69
CA PHE A 17 -3.47 6.75 11.07
C PHE A 17 -3.97 6.89 9.62
N ALA A 18 -2.99 7.12 8.75
CA ALA A 18 -2.75 6.52 7.44
C ALA A 18 -3.98 6.06 6.62
N GLN A 19 -4.28 6.81 5.56
CA GLN A 19 -5.09 6.31 4.44
C GLN A 19 -4.18 5.44 3.57
N ASP A 20 -4.04 4.17 3.93
CA ASP A 20 -3.11 3.26 3.25
C ASP A 20 -3.70 2.63 1.99
N SER A 21 -2.82 2.36 1.03
CA SER A 21 -3.10 1.46 -0.09
C SER A 21 -2.71 0.03 0.29
N TYR A 22 -3.51 -0.94 -0.13
CA TYR A 22 -3.31 -2.36 0.18
C TYR A 22 -3.17 -3.18 -1.10
N ILE A 23 -2.40 -4.26 -1.01
CA ILE A 23 -2.37 -5.29 -2.05
C ILE A 23 -3.51 -6.27 -1.75
N ASN A 24 -4.59 -6.23 -2.53
CA ASN A 24 -5.69 -7.18 -2.41
C ASN A 24 -5.35 -8.53 -3.07
N TYR A 25 -4.52 -8.47 -4.11
CA TYR A 25 -4.02 -9.65 -4.81
C TYR A 25 -2.63 -9.34 -5.35
N PRO A 26 -1.66 -10.27 -5.27
CA PRO A 26 -1.73 -11.53 -4.54
C PRO A 26 -1.92 -11.30 -3.03
N PHE A 27 -2.77 -12.11 -2.39
CA PHE A 27 -2.99 -12.03 -0.94
C PHE A 27 -1.81 -12.67 -0.19
N ASP A 28 -1.66 -12.35 1.09
CA ASP A 28 -0.58 -12.88 1.92
C ASP A 28 -0.52 -14.42 1.89
N GLY A 29 0.68 -14.96 1.67
CA GLY A 29 0.91 -16.39 1.52
C GLY A 29 0.64 -16.94 0.11
N PHE A 30 0.23 -16.10 -0.85
CA PHE A 30 0.11 -16.52 -2.25
C PHE A 30 1.48 -16.86 -2.87
N SER A 31 1.54 -17.97 -3.61
CA SER A 31 2.77 -18.42 -4.26
C SER A 31 2.89 -17.88 -5.69
N ILE A 32 3.86 -16.98 -5.89
CA ILE A 32 4.22 -16.47 -7.22
C ILE A 32 5.18 -17.46 -7.89
N ARG A 33 4.84 -17.90 -9.10
CA ARG A 33 5.67 -18.82 -9.90
C ARG A 33 6.47 -18.06 -10.95
N ARG A 34 7.76 -18.34 -11.04
CA ARG A 34 8.64 -17.75 -12.05
C ARG A 34 8.13 -18.04 -13.46
N GLY A 35 8.16 -17.03 -14.34
CA GLY A 35 7.74 -17.14 -15.73
C GLY A 35 6.21 -17.20 -15.93
N ARG A 36 5.43 -16.96 -14.87
CA ARG A 36 3.98 -16.73 -14.96
C ARG A 36 3.68 -15.26 -14.74
N THR A 37 2.74 -14.74 -15.52
CA THR A 37 2.14 -13.44 -15.28
C THR A 37 1.26 -13.52 -14.04
N VAL A 38 1.41 -12.56 -13.14
CA VAL A 38 0.59 -12.41 -11.94
C VAL A 38 0.11 -10.97 -11.93
N ASP A 39 -1.20 -10.80 -11.89
CA ASP A 39 -1.76 -9.46 -11.70
C ASP A 39 -1.51 -9.01 -10.26
N VAL A 40 -1.11 -7.76 -10.07
CA VAL A 40 -1.06 -7.12 -8.77
C VAL A 40 -2.25 -6.16 -8.69
N GLN A 41 -3.20 -6.45 -7.81
CA GLN A 41 -4.33 -5.59 -7.51
C GLN A 41 -3.98 -4.73 -6.30
N VAL A 42 -3.84 -3.43 -6.55
CA VAL A 42 -3.68 -2.43 -5.49
C VAL A 42 -5.01 -1.74 -5.28
N ALA A 43 -5.52 -1.79 -4.06
CA ALA A 43 -6.72 -1.10 -3.63
C ALA A 43 -6.35 0.06 -2.71
N ARG A 44 -7.24 1.06 -2.66
CA ARG A 44 -7.10 2.19 -1.75
C ARG A 44 -8.48 2.60 -1.27
N PRO A 45 -8.70 2.77 0.05
CA PRO A 45 -9.91 3.37 0.55
C PRO A 45 -10.17 4.72 -0.11
N THR A 46 -11.44 5.01 -0.40
CA THR A 46 -11.81 6.32 -0.93
C THR A 46 -11.49 7.38 0.13
N PRO A 47 -10.61 8.35 -0.17
CA PRO A 47 -10.17 9.32 0.82
C PRO A 47 -11.30 10.29 1.17
N PHE A 48 -11.36 10.73 2.43
CA PHE A 48 -12.34 11.74 2.87
C PHE A 48 -12.07 13.13 2.28
N GLU A 49 -10.82 13.40 1.91
CA GLU A 49 -10.36 14.64 1.29
C GLU A 49 -9.73 14.37 -0.07
N ASN A 50 -9.50 15.43 -0.86
CA ASN A 50 -8.83 15.29 -2.15
C ASN A 50 -7.35 14.95 -1.94
N VAL A 51 -6.94 13.75 -2.38
CA VAL A 51 -5.55 13.30 -2.36
C VAL A 51 -4.94 13.45 -3.75
N ILE A 52 -3.72 14.00 -3.81
CA ILE A 52 -2.90 14.01 -5.04
C ILE A 52 -1.97 12.81 -4.99
N GLU A 53 -2.30 11.78 -5.75
CA GLU A 53 -1.38 10.65 -5.97
C GLU A 53 -0.48 10.93 -7.16
N LEU A 54 0.82 10.92 -6.91
CA LEU A 54 1.82 11.17 -7.94
C LEU A 54 2.27 9.86 -8.60
N VAL A 55 2.72 8.89 -7.81
CA VAL A 55 3.36 7.66 -8.28
C VAL A 55 3.14 6.52 -7.28
N ILE A 56 2.98 5.30 -7.78
CA ILE A 56 3.15 4.05 -7.01
C ILE A 56 4.36 3.27 -7.53
N VAL A 57 5.02 2.56 -6.64
CA VAL A 57 6.11 1.63 -6.93
C VAL A 57 5.65 0.23 -6.54
N ILE A 58 5.75 -0.73 -7.46
CA ILE A 58 5.53 -2.15 -7.18
C ILE A 58 6.86 -2.86 -7.37
N ALA A 59 7.30 -3.56 -6.33
CA ALA A 59 8.56 -4.27 -6.31
C ALA A 59 8.38 -5.68 -5.73
N ILE A 60 9.33 -6.56 -6.04
CA ILE A 60 9.37 -7.92 -5.52
C ILE A 60 10.74 -8.19 -4.92
N LEU A 61 10.75 -8.70 -3.68
CA LEU A 61 11.94 -9.20 -3.03
C LEU A 61 11.95 -10.73 -3.08
N SER A 62 13.11 -11.30 -3.42
CA SER A 62 13.30 -12.76 -3.45
C SER A 62 13.98 -13.20 -2.16
N CYS A 63 13.29 -14.03 -1.37
CA CYS A 63 13.79 -14.55 -0.09
C CYS A 63 13.96 -16.07 -0.18
N PRO A 64 15.11 -16.59 -0.66
CA PRO A 64 15.29 -18.01 -0.93
C PRO A 64 15.21 -18.87 0.35
N ASP A 65 15.58 -18.30 1.50
CA ASP A 65 15.55 -18.99 2.80
C ASP A 65 14.19 -18.82 3.53
N GLY A 66 13.21 -18.18 2.89
CA GLY A 66 11.89 -17.88 3.47
C GLY A 66 11.87 -16.72 4.47
N ASN A 67 13.03 -16.27 4.93
CA ASN A 67 13.16 -15.07 5.76
C ASN A 67 13.24 -13.82 4.86
N CYS A 68 12.15 -13.05 4.82
CA CYS A 68 12.12 -11.73 4.18
C CYS A 68 12.29 -10.63 5.22
N VAL A 69 13.00 -9.57 4.84
CA VAL A 69 12.95 -8.29 5.55
C VAL A 69 11.64 -7.59 5.25
N ASP A 70 11.25 -6.65 6.12
CA ASP A 70 10.01 -5.92 5.93
C ASP A 70 10.10 -4.97 4.71
N PRO A 71 8.99 -4.72 3.99
CA PRO A 71 9.00 -3.89 2.78
C PRO A 71 9.42 -2.43 2.99
N ASP A 72 9.33 -1.92 4.22
CA ASP A 72 9.81 -0.59 4.61
C ASP A 72 11.34 -0.53 4.80
N GLU A 73 11.98 -1.68 5.02
CA GLU A 73 13.44 -1.80 5.05
C GLU A 73 14.03 -2.02 3.65
N GLU A 74 13.43 -2.93 2.86
CA GLU A 74 13.90 -3.25 1.50
C GLU A 74 12.74 -3.57 0.54
N LEU A 75 12.61 -2.77 -0.53
CA LEU A 75 11.61 -3.00 -1.58
C LEU A 75 11.98 -4.13 -2.56
N GLY A 76 13.27 -4.42 -2.73
CA GLY A 76 13.76 -5.39 -3.70
C GLY A 76 13.72 -4.87 -5.15
N LYS A 77 13.43 -5.77 -6.10
CA LYS A 77 13.45 -5.45 -7.53
C LYS A 77 12.15 -4.76 -7.95
N VAL A 78 12.26 -3.52 -8.39
CA VAL A 78 11.13 -2.77 -8.95
C VAL A 78 10.64 -3.39 -10.26
N LEU A 79 9.33 -3.61 -10.33
CA LEU A 79 8.60 -4.14 -11.49
C LEU A 79 7.76 -3.05 -12.18
N TYR A 80 7.28 -2.07 -11.42
CA TYR A 80 6.48 -0.96 -11.94
C TYR A 80 6.77 0.33 -11.19
N ILE A 81 6.87 1.43 -11.92
CA ILE A 81 6.85 2.80 -11.38
C ILE A 81 5.94 3.61 -12.29
N GLY A 82 4.87 4.19 -11.74
CA GLY A 82 3.96 4.98 -12.56
C GLY A 82 2.75 5.48 -11.81
N LYS A 83 1.80 6.04 -12.57
CA LYS A 83 0.60 6.64 -12.00
C LYS A 83 -0.36 5.57 -11.47
N PHE A 84 -0.84 5.76 -10.26
CA PHE A 84 -1.95 5.01 -9.69
C PHE A 84 -3.25 5.78 -9.96
N ARG A 85 -4.23 5.10 -10.54
CA ARG A 85 -5.54 5.62 -10.93
C ARG A 85 -6.60 4.55 -10.64
N PRO A 86 -6.87 4.27 -9.36
CA PRO A 86 -7.83 3.24 -8.98
C PRO A 86 -9.22 3.59 -9.51
N ARG A 87 -9.96 2.57 -9.93
CA ARG A 87 -11.34 2.70 -10.40
C ARG A 87 -12.25 1.89 -9.49
N THR A 88 -13.48 2.36 -9.33
CA THR A 88 -14.51 1.66 -8.60
C THR A 88 -15.07 0.54 -9.46
N PHE A 89 -15.02 -0.69 -8.95
CA PHE A 89 -15.67 -1.86 -9.54
C PHE A 89 -16.52 -2.54 -8.47
N GLY A 90 -17.79 -2.16 -8.37
CA GLY A 90 -18.68 -2.63 -7.30
C GLY A 90 -18.64 -1.71 -6.09
N ASP A 91 -17.81 -2.01 -5.10
CA ASP A 91 -17.74 -1.25 -3.83
C ASP A 91 -17.09 0.14 -4.03
N PRO A 92 -17.85 1.24 -3.85
CA PRO A 92 -17.32 2.60 -3.99
C PRO A 92 -16.37 3.03 -2.87
N SER A 93 -16.36 2.31 -1.74
CA SER A 93 -15.45 2.61 -0.63
C SER A 93 -14.02 2.12 -0.87
N MET A 94 -13.84 1.16 -1.79
CA MET A 94 -12.56 0.47 -2.00
C MET A 94 -12.22 0.33 -3.50
N PRO A 95 -11.98 1.44 -4.22
CA PRO A 95 -11.52 1.38 -5.60
C PRO A 95 -10.14 0.71 -5.72
N TYR A 96 -9.87 0.09 -6.87
CA TYR A 96 -8.61 -0.62 -7.12
C TYR A 96 -8.11 -0.49 -8.55
N GLN A 97 -6.85 -0.85 -8.76
CA GLN A 97 -6.23 -0.98 -10.08
C GLN A 97 -5.42 -2.27 -10.15
N ASN A 98 -5.53 -2.98 -11.27
CA ASN A 98 -4.70 -4.14 -11.58
C ASN A 98 -3.47 -3.70 -12.41
N PHE A 99 -2.32 -4.30 -12.11
CA PHE A 99 -1.05 -4.14 -12.81
C PHE A 99 -0.57 -5.51 -13.29
N THR A 100 -0.06 -5.59 -14.53
CA THR A 100 0.35 -6.84 -15.19
C THR A 100 1.78 -6.74 -15.70
#